data_AF-A0A1I6HLD0-F1
#
_entry.id   AF-A0A1I6HLD0-F1
#
_cell.length_a   1.000
_cell.length_b   1.000
_cell.length_c   1.000
_cell.angle_alpha   90.00
_cell.angle_beta   90.00
_cell.angle_gamma   90.00
#
_symmetry.space_group_name_H-M   'P 1'
#
loop_
_entity.id
_entity.type
_entity.pdbx_description
1 polymer ?
#
loop_
_entity_poly.entity_id
_entity_poly.type
_entity_poly.pdbx_seq_one_letter_code
_entity_poly.pdbx_strand_id
1 'polypeptide(L)'
;MFNPQHLDGIVKQVLDAIPAEVGQAPEQFKAQVKAKIQQTLQEMDLVTREEFEIQQQVLAKTRAKLDALEAKLAAFEQASEAANPSGDQSA
;
A
#
# COMPACT_ATOMS: atom_id res chain seq x y z
N MET A 1 4.91 9.80 0.26
CA MET A 1 4.24 9.96 -1.05
C MET A 1 5.25 10.57 -2.01
N PHE A 2 5.42 10.00 -3.20
CA PHE A 2 6.32 10.59 -4.20
C PHE A 2 5.68 11.86 -4.75
N ASN A 3 6.33 12.99 -4.53
CA ASN A 3 5.96 14.30 -5.06
C ASN A 3 7.16 14.81 -5.89
N PRO A 4 6.94 15.56 -6.98
CA PRO A 4 8.04 16.11 -7.78
C PRO A 4 9.04 16.95 -6.96
N GLN A 5 8.57 17.63 -5.90
CA GLN A 5 9.43 18.36 -4.98
C GLN A 5 10.34 17.46 -4.12
N HIS A 6 9.89 16.26 -3.75
CA HIS A 6 10.72 15.29 -3.03
C HIS A 6 11.74 14.64 -3.95
N LEU A 7 11.38 14.44 -5.23
CA LEU A 7 12.29 14.00 -6.28
C LEU A 7 13.44 14.98 -6.48
N ASP A 8 13.14 16.27 -6.56
CA ASP A 8 14.16 17.31 -6.64
C ASP A 8 15.09 17.33 -5.40
N GLY A 9 14.53 17.09 -4.21
CA GLY A 9 15.30 16.95 -2.98
C GLY A 9 16.23 15.72 -2.96
N ILE A 10 15.74 14.56 -3.41
CA ILE A 10 16.55 13.33 -3.52
C ILE A 10 17.64 13.51 -4.57
N VAL A 11 17.31 14.06 -5.73
CA VAL A 11 18.28 14.35 -6.79
C VAL A 11 19.36 15.29 -6.26
N LYS A 12 18.99 16.33 -5.50
CA LYS A 12 19.96 17.24 -4.89
C LYS A 12 20.84 16.56 -3.85
N GLN A 13 20.28 15.76 -2.94
CA GLN A 13 21.06 14.98 -1.97
C GLN A 13 21.99 13.96 -2.63
N VAL A 14 21.55 13.30 -3.69
CA VAL A 14 22.38 12.37 -4.46
C VAL A 14 23.51 13.12 -5.16
N LEU A 15 23.23 14.30 -5.74
CA LEU A 15 24.25 15.14 -6.38
C LEU A 15 25.24 15.74 -5.37
N ASP A 16 24.79 16.08 -4.16
CA ASP A 16 25.63 16.63 -3.08
C ASP A 16 26.48 15.55 -2.40
N ALA A 17 26.06 14.28 -2.44
CA ALA A 17 26.82 13.14 -1.92
C ALA A 17 27.86 12.60 -2.91
N ILE A 18 27.87 13.10 -4.14
CA ILE A 18 28.84 12.73 -5.17
C ILE A 18 30.15 13.52 -4.96
N PRO A 19 31.34 12.85 -4.98
CA PRO A 19 32.62 13.51 -4.76
C PRO A 19 32.87 14.68 -5.72
N ALA A 20 33.63 15.68 -5.26
CA ALA A 20 33.79 17.00 -5.90
C ALA A 20 34.24 16.93 -7.38
N GLU A 21 34.91 15.86 -7.79
CA GLU A 21 35.32 15.58 -9.17
C GLU A 21 34.14 15.41 -10.14
N VAL A 22 32.98 14.99 -9.64
CA VAL A 22 31.72 14.85 -10.39
C VAL A 22 30.68 15.90 -9.96
N GLY A 23 30.82 16.51 -8.77
CA GLY A 23 30.00 17.66 -8.35
C GLY A 23 30.18 18.93 -9.23
N GLN A 24 31.36 19.06 -9.85
CA GLN A 24 31.69 20.06 -10.87
C GLN A 24 31.20 19.68 -12.28
N ALA A 25 30.51 18.54 -12.45
CA ALA A 25 30.01 18.12 -13.74
C ALA A 25 29.06 19.17 -14.34
N PRO A 26 29.05 19.32 -15.69
CA PRO A 26 28.22 20.30 -16.37
C PRO A 26 26.74 20.19 -15.98
N GLU A 27 26.03 21.31 -15.94
CA GLU A 27 24.57 21.38 -15.75
C GLU A 27 23.81 20.34 -16.61
N GLN A 28 24.27 20.09 -17.84
CA GLN A 28 23.72 19.06 -18.73
C GLN A 28 23.85 17.63 -18.19
N PHE A 29 24.93 17.29 -17.49
CA PHE A 29 25.07 15.98 -16.85
C PHE A 29 24.07 15.82 -15.70
N LYS A 30 23.91 16.87 -14.87
CA LYS A 30 22.90 16.89 -13.80
C LYS A 30 21.49 16.74 -14.35
N ALA A 31 21.18 17.42 -15.45
CA ALA A 31 19.89 17.29 -16.14
C ALA A 31 19.64 15.89 -16.69
N GLN A 32 20.66 15.24 -17.28
CA GLN A 32 20.55 13.86 -17.77
C GLN A 32 20.34 12.86 -16.64
N VAL A 33 21.07 12.99 -15.53
CA VAL A 33 20.89 12.14 -14.34
C VAL A 33 19.49 12.31 -13.75
N LYS A 34 19.00 13.55 -13.63
CA LYS A 34 17.64 13.85 -13.17
C LYS A 34 16.59 13.18 -14.06
N ALA A 35 16.71 13.34 -15.38
CA ALA A 35 15.79 12.74 -16.34
C ALA A 35 15.79 11.20 -16.24
N LYS A 36 16.97 10.58 -16.07
CA LYS A 36 17.08 9.13 -15.91
C LYS A 36 16.46 8.65 -14.60
N ILE A 37 16.68 9.34 -13.48
CA ILE A 37 16.06 9.03 -12.19
C ILE A 37 14.53 9.17 -12.27
N GLN A 38 14.03 10.23 -12.90
CA GLN A 38 12.59 10.41 -13.12
C GLN A 38 11.98 9.28 -13.95
N GLN A 39 12.65 8.87 -15.03
CA GLN A 39 12.21 7.75 -15.86
C GLN A 39 12.22 6.43 -15.08
N THR A 40 13.30 6.11 -14.37
CA THR A 40 13.38 4.87 -13.58
C THR A 40 12.35 4.83 -12.46
N LEU A 41 12.05 5.97 -11.82
CA LEU A 41 10.98 6.05 -10.83
C LEU A 41 9.59 5.90 -11.44
N GLN A 42 9.36 6.39 -12.67
CA GLN A 42 8.11 6.12 -13.39
C GLN A 42 7.96 4.65 -13.81
N GLU A 43 9.09 3.96 -14.05
CA GLU A 43 9.13 2.53 -14.39
C GLU A 43 9.04 1.61 -13.15
N MET A 44 9.27 2.13 -11.94
CA MET A 44 8.95 1.40 -10.71
C MET A 44 7.43 1.33 -10.55
N ASP A 45 6.89 0.19 -10.08
CA ASP A 45 5.46 0.00 -9.73
C ASP A 45 5.07 0.91 -8.55
N LEU A 46 5.07 2.22 -8.77
CA LEU A 46 4.72 3.23 -7.80
C LEU A 46 3.20 3.27 -7.69
N VAL A 47 2.67 2.69 -6.63
CA VAL A 47 1.26 2.86 -6.27
C VAL A 47 1.07 4.33 -5.86
N THR A 48 0.22 5.04 -6.58
CA THR A 48 -0.12 6.42 -6.24
C THR A 48 -0.85 6.44 -4.89
N ARG A 49 -0.84 7.59 -4.21
CA ARG A 49 -1.57 7.69 -2.94
C ARG A 49 -3.07 7.46 -3.11
N GLU A 50 -3.62 7.87 -4.24
CA GLU A 50 -5.03 7.66 -4.56
C GLU A 50 -5.34 6.16 -4.67
N GLU A 51 -4.51 5.40 -5.38
CA GLU A 51 -4.64 3.94 -5.47
C GLU A 51 -4.46 3.26 -4.11
N PHE A 52 -3.53 3.73 -3.28
CA PHE A 52 -3.36 3.22 -1.91
C PHE A 52 -4.60 3.49 -1.04
N GLU A 53 -5.17 4.69 -1.12
CA GLU A 53 -6.40 5.05 -0.39
C GLU A 53 -7.59 4.21 -0.86
N ILE A 54 -7.71 3.95 -2.17
CA ILE A 54 -8.72 3.04 -2.73
C ILE A 54 -8.52 1.61 -2.16
N GLN A 55 -7.29 1.08 -2.16
CA GLN A 55 -7.01 -0.25 -1.61
C GLN A 55 -7.36 -0.33 -0.12
N GLN A 56 -7.07 0.73 0.65
CA GLN A 56 -7.43 0.80 2.07
C GLN A 56 -8.96 0.79 2.27
N GLN A 57 -9.71 1.50 1.43
CA GLN A 57 -11.19 1.47 1.47
C GLN A 57 -11.75 0.10 1.09
N VAL A 58 -11.18 -0.55 0.08
CA VAL A 58 -11.56 -1.92 -0.30
C VAL A 58 -11.31 -2.87 0.87
N LEU A 59 -10.17 -2.76 1.54
CA LEU A 59 -9.84 -3.57 2.72
C LEU A 59 -10.78 -3.31 3.90
N ALA A 60 -11.14 -2.06 4.15
CA ALA A 60 -12.12 -1.72 5.19
C ALA A 60 -13.49 -2.35 4.89
N LYS A 61 -13.92 -2.30 3.61
CA LYS A 61 -15.18 -2.89 3.16
C LYS A 61 -15.18 -4.41 3.24
N THR A 62 -14.05 -5.07 2.94
CA THR A 62 -13.96 -6.54 3.06
C THR A 62 -13.99 -6.98 4.51
N ARG A 63 -13.32 -6.27 5.43
CA ARG A 63 -13.44 -6.54 6.88
C ARG A 63 -14.88 -6.41 7.37
N ALA A 64 -15.56 -5.32 7.04
CA ALA A 64 -16.96 -5.14 7.44
C ALA A 64 -17.89 -6.26 6.89
N LYS A 65 -17.62 -6.75 5.67
CA LYS A 65 -18.35 -7.89 5.11
C LYS A 65 -18.02 -9.21 5.80
N LEU A 66 -16.76 -9.41 6.19
CA LEU A 66 -16.31 -10.59 6.92
C LEU A 66 -17.00 -10.66 8.28
N ASP A 67 -16.97 -9.56 9.05
CA ASP A 67 -17.62 -9.47 10.37
C ASP A 67 -19.13 -9.77 10.28
N ALA A 68 -19.79 -9.26 9.24
CA ALA A 68 -21.21 -9.52 9.00
C ALA A 68 -21.50 -10.98 8.64
N LEU A 69 -20.58 -11.68 7.95
CA LEU A 69 -20.72 -13.10 7.66
C LEU A 69 -20.45 -13.95 8.90
N GLU A 70 -19.45 -13.61 9.70
CA GLU A 70 -19.16 -14.26 10.98
C GLU A 70 -20.36 -14.15 11.93
N ALA A 71 -20.98 -12.98 12.04
CA ALA A 71 -22.19 -12.78 12.84
C ALA A 71 -23.37 -13.63 12.34
N LYS A 72 -23.54 -13.75 11.01
CA LYS A 72 -24.59 -14.60 10.42
C LYS A 72 -24.33 -16.08 10.67
N LEU A 73 -23.06 -16.51 10.60
CA LEU A 73 -22.68 -17.89 10.86
C LEU A 73 -22.95 -18.24 12.33
N ALA A 74 -22.52 -17.40 13.27
CA ALA A 74 -22.78 -17.58 14.69
C ALA A 74 -24.28 -17.65 15.00
N ALA A 75 -25.09 -16.78 14.39
CA ALA A 75 -26.54 -16.83 14.54
C ALA A 75 -27.15 -18.12 13.97
N PHE A 76 -26.61 -18.63 12.86
CA PHE A 76 -27.05 -19.88 12.24
C PHE A 76 -26.66 -21.11 13.07
N GLU A 77 -25.44 -21.13 13.61
CA GLU A 77 -24.96 -22.17 14.53
C GLU A 77 -25.82 -22.23 15.79
N GLN A 78 -26.08 -21.08 16.43
CA GLN A 78 -26.97 -20.99 17.59
C GLN A 78 -28.41 -21.44 17.29
N ALA A 79 -28.95 -21.06 16.13
CA ALA A 79 -30.27 -21.50 15.71
C ALA A 79 -30.32 -23.01 15.43
N SER A 80 -29.24 -23.57 14.87
CA SER A 80 -29.10 -25.01 14.62
C SER A 80 -28.95 -25.82 15.91
N GLU A 81 -28.24 -25.31 16.91
CA GLU A 81 -28.16 -25.91 18.25
C GLU A 81 -29.51 -25.84 18.98
N ALA A 82 -30.19 -24.69 18.93
CA ALA A 82 -31.51 -24.54 19.53
C ALA A 82 -32.58 -25.42 18.87
N ALA A 83 -32.43 -25.74 17.59
CA ALA A 83 -33.33 -26.61 16.83
C ALA A 83 -33.09 -28.11 17.06
N ASN A 84 -32.04 -28.51 17.78
CA ASN A 84 -31.79 -29.92 18.11
C ASN A 84 -31.66 -30.18 19.62
N PRO A 85 -32.78 -30.17 20.38
CA PRO A 85 -32.77 -30.49 21.81
C PRO A 85 -32.67 -32.00 22.12
N SER A 86 -32.24 -32.85 21.17
CA SER A 86 -32.47 -34.31 21.20
C SER A 86 -31.20 -35.16 21.37
N GLY A 87 -30.21 -34.71 22.14
CA GLY A 87 -28.99 -35.49 22.32
C GLY A 87 -28.20 -35.08 23.54
N ASP A 88 -28.73 -35.36 24.74
CA ASP A 88 -27.98 -35.87 25.91
C ASP A 88 -28.73 -35.55 27.22
N GLN A 89 -29.73 -36.38 27.57
CA GLN A 89 -30.11 -36.68 28.96
C GLN A 89 -30.82 -38.04 28.98
N SER A 90 -30.10 -39.13 28.71
CA SER A 90 -30.53 -40.51 29.05
C SER A 90 -29.35 -41.47 28.96
N ALA A 91 -28.59 -41.57 30.06
CA ALA A 91 -27.88 -42.78 30.50
C ALA A 91 -27.51 -42.65 31.97
#